data_AF-A0A7K9GDW5-F1
#
_entry.id   AF-A0A7K9GDW5-F1
#
_cell.length_a   1.000
_cell.length_b   1.000
_cell.length_c   1.000
_cell.angle_alpha   90.00
_cell.angle_beta   90.00
_cell.angle_gamma   90.00
#
_symmetry.space_group_name_H-M   'P 1'
#
loop_
_entity.id
_entity.type
_entity.pdbx_description
1 polymer ?
#
loop_
_entity_poly.entity_id
_entity_poly.type
_entity_poly.pdbx_seq_one_letter_code
_entity_poly.pdbx_strand_id
1 'polypeptide(L)'
;NWCFPPGRRVQSSKLGPTPPRLLTEEEFQLQGEVETRKALAELRSFCQSPQFSAWSTVSRIQSPKRFADFVRGASHVTPNEVSAHEREFGLESLSIDEELFEEDDDDEEEENISDSSGG
;
A
#
# COMPACT_ATOMS: atom_id res chain seq x y z
N ASN A 1 65.62 0.20 17.55
CA ASN A 1 64.76 -1.00 17.46
C ASN A 1 63.38 -0.68 18.02
N TRP A 2 62.40 -0.41 17.16
CA TRP A 2 61.01 -0.27 17.60
C TRP A 2 60.33 -1.64 17.54
N CYS A 3 59.82 -2.11 18.67
CA CYS A 3 59.07 -3.36 18.77
C CYS A 3 57.58 -3.01 18.85
N PHE A 4 56.80 -3.39 17.84
CA PHE A 4 55.35 -3.24 17.85
C PHE A 4 54.70 -4.46 18.52
N PRO A 5 53.77 -4.31 19.48
CA PRO A 5 53.07 -5.43 20.09
C PRO A 5 52.02 -6.05 19.15
N PRO A 6 51.69 -7.35 19.28
CA PRO A 6 50.77 -8.02 18.38
C PRO A 6 49.31 -7.63 18.63
N GLY A 7 48.67 -7.19 17.54
CA GLY A 7 47.26 -7.38 17.17
C GLY A 7 46.17 -7.20 18.23
N ARG A 8 45.52 -6.04 18.21
CA ARG A 8 44.16 -5.89 18.79
C ARG A 8 43.17 -6.58 17.82
N ARG A 9 42.49 -7.64 18.26
CA ARG A 9 41.40 -8.24 17.48
C ARG A 9 40.27 -7.22 17.35
N VAL A 10 39.96 -6.81 16.13
CA VAL A 10 38.74 -6.07 15.83
C VAL A 10 37.59 -7.05 16.01
N GLN A 11 36.84 -6.91 17.09
CA GLN A 11 35.50 -7.50 17.15
C GLN A 11 34.64 -6.70 16.15
N SER A 12 34.35 -7.31 15.01
CA SER A 12 33.41 -6.76 14.04
C SER A 12 32.06 -6.64 14.71
N SER A 13 31.71 -5.40 15.09
CA SER A 13 30.39 -5.09 15.60
C SER A 13 29.50 -4.72 14.43
N LYS A 14 28.31 -5.31 14.41
CA LYS A 14 27.15 -5.01 13.54
C LYS A 14 27.06 -5.81 12.23
N LEU A 15 26.55 -7.02 12.36
CA LEU A 15 25.49 -7.45 11.45
C LEU A 15 24.18 -7.19 12.19
N GLY A 16 23.62 -5.98 12.03
CA GLY A 16 22.24 -5.74 12.45
C GLY A 16 21.30 -6.67 11.66
N PRO A 17 20.07 -6.92 12.15
CA PRO A 17 19.11 -7.70 11.40
C PRO A 17 18.93 -7.09 10.01
N THR A 18 18.93 -7.93 8.99
CA THR A 18 18.67 -7.50 7.62
C THR A 18 17.31 -6.82 7.56
N PRO A 19 17.18 -5.70 6.81
CA PRO A 19 15.89 -5.05 6.62
C PRO A 19 14.84 -6.06 6.12
N PRO A 20 13.60 -6.00 6.63
CA PRO A 20 12.53 -6.87 6.15
C PRO A 20 12.28 -6.63 4.65
N ARG A 21 11.90 -7.69 3.93
CA ARG A 21 11.46 -7.59 2.53
C ARG A 21 10.21 -6.70 2.47
N LEU A 22 10.11 -5.88 1.43
CA LEU A 22 8.89 -5.14 1.10
C LEU A 22 7.77 -6.10 0.68
N LEU A 23 6.53 -5.72 0.97
CA LEU A 23 5.36 -6.48 0.55
C LEU A 23 5.16 -6.38 -0.96
N THR A 24 4.61 -7.43 -1.56
CA THR A 24 4.00 -7.32 -2.90
C THR A 24 2.70 -6.52 -2.81
N GLU A 25 2.21 -6.05 -3.95
CA GLU A 25 0.94 -5.31 -4.02
C GLU A 25 -0.22 -6.12 -3.44
N GLU A 26 -0.31 -7.40 -3.81
CA GLU A 26 -1.35 -8.32 -3.29
C GLU A 26 -1.23 -8.52 -1.76
N GLU A 27 -0.01 -8.67 -1.23
CA GLU A 27 0.23 -8.79 0.21
C GLU A 27 -0.21 -7.52 0.95
N PHE A 28 0.10 -6.35 0.39
CA PHE A 28 -0.29 -5.06 0.94
C PHE A 28 -1.81 -4.88 0.96
N GLN A 29 -2.49 -5.18 -0.15
CA GLN A 29 -3.95 -5.12 -0.25
C GLN A 29 -4.63 -6.03 0.77
N LEU A 30 -4.22 -7.30 0.84
CA LEU A 30 -4.76 -8.26 1.79
C LEU A 30 -4.56 -7.80 3.24
N GLN A 31 -3.39 -7.28 3.57
CA GLN A 31 -3.11 -6.77 4.91
C GLN A 31 -3.99 -5.56 5.23
N GLY A 32 -4.20 -4.66 4.26
CA GLY A 32 -5.12 -3.54 4.38
C GLY A 32 -6.54 -4.02 4.73
N GLU A 33 -7.07 -4.98 3.96
CA GLU A 33 -8.40 -5.53 4.23
C GLU A 33 -8.53 -6.17 5.61
N VAL A 34 -7.52 -6.96 6.01
CA VAL A 34 -7.52 -7.64 7.31
C VAL A 34 -7.47 -6.65 8.46
N GLU A 35 -6.59 -5.67 8.40
CA GLU A 35 -6.42 -4.69 9.47
C GLU A 35 -7.61 -3.73 9.53
N THR A 36 -8.13 -3.26 8.39
CA THR A 36 -9.34 -2.44 8.35
C THR A 36 -10.53 -3.18 8.98
N ARG A 37 -10.73 -4.46 8.63
CA ARG A 37 -11.82 -5.26 9.21
C ARG A 37 -11.68 -5.41 10.73
N LYS A 38 -10.46 -5.68 11.20
CA LYS A 38 -10.17 -5.81 12.63
C LYS A 38 -10.39 -4.50 13.38
N ALA A 39 -9.83 -3.40 12.88
CA ALA A 39 -9.97 -2.08 13.48
C ALA A 39 -11.44 -1.62 13.55
N LEU A 40 -12.25 -1.90 12.51
CA LEU A 40 -13.68 -1.58 12.53
C LEU A 40 -14.45 -2.42 13.57
N ALA A 41 -14.10 -3.69 13.74
CA ALA A 41 -14.70 -4.54 14.77
C ALA A 41 -14.35 -4.06 16.18
N GLU A 42 -13.08 -3.70 16.41
CA GLU A 42 -12.62 -3.12 17.67
C GLU A 42 -13.32 -1.79 17.96
N LEU A 43 -13.45 -0.91 16.95
CA LEU A 43 -14.17 0.35 17.07
C LEU A 43 -15.63 0.13 17.48
N ARG A 44 -16.34 -0.82 16.87
CA ARG A 44 -17.72 -1.16 17.25
C ARG A 44 -17.82 -1.61 18.69
N SER A 45 -16.91 -2.51 19.11
CA SER A 45 -16.84 -3.00 20.49
C SER A 45 -16.60 -1.86 21.47
N PHE A 46 -15.67 -0.95 21.15
CA PHE A 46 -15.40 0.22 21.98
C PHE A 46 -16.63 1.13 22.10
N CYS A 47 -17.34 1.40 21.01
CA CYS A 47 -18.56 2.21 21.03
C CYS A 47 -19.71 1.59 21.86
N GLN A 48 -19.69 0.28 22.08
CA GLN A 48 -20.66 -0.42 22.93
C GLN A 48 -20.21 -0.49 24.40
N SER A 49 -18.98 -0.08 24.70
CA SER A 49 -18.43 -0.13 26.05
C SER A 49 -18.96 1.02 26.94
N PRO A 50 -19.02 0.83 28.26
CA PRO A 50 -19.44 1.88 29.20
C PRO A 50 -18.49 3.09 29.25
N GLN A 51 -17.27 2.95 28.71
CA GLN A 51 -16.27 4.01 28.67
C GLN A 51 -16.50 4.98 27.49
N PHE A 52 -17.41 4.65 26.58
CA PHE A 52 -17.68 5.45 25.39
C PHE A 52 -18.65 6.60 25.68
N SER A 53 -18.22 7.82 25.37
CA SER A 53 -19.04 9.03 25.52
C SER A 53 -19.96 9.25 24.32
N ALA A 54 -21.07 8.50 24.27
CA ALA A 54 -22.02 8.52 23.15
C ALA A 54 -22.52 9.93 22.81
N TRP A 55 -22.93 10.73 23.79
CA TRP A 55 -23.47 12.07 23.57
C TRP A 55 -22.44 13.06 23.04
N SER A 56 -21.16 12.90 23.39
CA SER A 56 -20.09 13.74 22.86
C SER A 56 -19.79 13.42 21.40
N THR A 57 -19.84 12.14 21.02
CA THR A 57 -19.68 11.74 19.63
C THR A 57 -20.87 12.17 18.78
N VAL A 58 -22.09 11.93 19.25
CA VAL A 58 -23.34 12.26 18.52
C VAL A 58 -23.45 13.75 18.18
N SER A 59 -22.91 14.64 19.00
CA SER A 59 -22.92 16.09 18.72
C SER A 59 -21.93 16.54 17.66
N ARG A 60 -20.94 15.71 17.30
CA ARG A 60 -19.86 16.07 16.36
C ARG A 60 -20.00 15.43 14.98
N ILE A 61 -20.71 14.32 14.89
CA ILE A 61 -20.84 13.54 13.66
C ILE A 61 -21.95 14.08 12.75
N GLN A 62 -21.78 13.94 11.43
CA GLN A 62 -22.73 14.44 10.45
C GLN A 62 -24.08 13.69 10.47
N SER A 63 -24.03 12.36 10.66
CA SER A 63 -25.23 11.52 10.64
C SER A 63 -25.25 10.56 11.84
N PRO A 64 -25.92 10.94 12.94
CA PRO A 64 -26.10 10.07 14.11
C PRO A 64 -26.76 8.74 13.78
N LYS A 65 -27.71 8.73 12.83
CA LYS A 65 -28.40 7.52 12.40
C LYS A 65 -27.45 6.54 11.73
N ARG A 66 -26.66 6.98 10.74
CA ARG A 66 -25.67 6.13 10.07
C ARG A 66 -24.67 5.54 11.07
N PHE A 67 -24.23 6.36 12.04
CA PHE A 67 -23.34 5.90 13.11
C PHE A 67 -23.99 4.81 13.98
N ALA A 68 -25.23 5.00 14.42
CA ALA A 68 -25.94 4.00 15.22
C ALA A 68 -26.15 2.67 14.47
N ASP A 69 -26.43 2.73 13.17
CA ASP A 69 -26.55 1.54 12.33
C ASP A 69 -25.20 0.82 12.17
N PHE A 70 -24.12 1.58 11.96
CA PHE A 70 -22.75 1.05 11.91
C PHE A 70 -22.36 0.34 13.22
N VAL A 71 -22.61 0.95 14.38
CA VAL A 71 -22.32 0.37 15.71
C VAL A 71 -23.12 -0.92 15.95
N ARG A 72 -24.31 -1.03 15.35
CA ARG A 72 -25.14 -2.24 15.38
C ARG A 72 -24.75 -3.31 14.35
N GLY A 73 -23.73 -3.05 13.53
CA GLY A 73 -23.17 -4.03 12.60
C GLY A 73 -23.44 -3.78 11.12
N ALA A 74 -24.18 -2.73 10.76
CA ALA A 74 -24.35 -2.35 9.35
C ALA A 74 -23.01 -1.96 8.71
N SER A 75 -22.94 -2.03 7.38
CA SER A 75 -21.76 -1.62 6.62
C SER A 75 -21.34 -0.18 6.95
N HIS A 76 -20.02 0.05 7.01
CA HIS A 76 -19.44 1.37 7.21
C HIS A 76 -19.47 2.24 5.95
N VAL A 77 -19.61 1.60 4.78
CA VAL A 77 -19.75 2.24 3.47
C VAL A 77 -21.14 1.95 2.91
N THR A 78 -21.77 2.96 2.35
CA THR A 78 -23.08 2.87 1.69
C THR A 78 -22.94 2.38 0.25
N PRO A 79 -23.98 1.75 -0.32
CA PRO A 79 -23.96 1.34 -1.73
C PRO A 79 -23.69 2.49 -2.70
N ASN A 80 -24.18 3.69 -2.39
CA ASN A 80 -23.90 4.89 -3.19
C ASN A 80 -22.42 5.28 -3.18
N GLU A 81 -21.75 5.19 -2.02
CA GLU A 81 -20.32 5.48 -1.91
C GLU A 81 -19.50 4.44 -2.70
N VAL A 82 -19.87 3.15 -2.65
CA VAL A 82 -19.24 2.10 -3.46
C VAL A 82 -19.43 2.37 -4.95
N SER A 83 -20.66 2.65 -5.40
CA SER A 83 -20.94 2.94 -6.82
C SER A 83 -20.28 4.24 -7.30
N ALA A 84 -20.08 5.22 -6.43
CA ALA A 84 -19.32 6.42 -6.77
C ALA A 84 -17.84 6.07 -7.02
N HIS A 85 -17.24 5.28 -6.12
CA HIS A 85 -15.85 4.83 -6.26
C HIS A 85 -15.64 3.96 -7.51
N GLU A 86 -16.53 3.01 -7.79
CA GLU A 86 -16.44 2.16 -8.99
C GLU A 86 -16.52 2.98 -10.29
N ARG A 87 -17.27 4.08 -10.31
CA ARG A 87 -17.33 4.95 -11.49
C ARG A 87 -16.05 5.75 -11.69
N GLU A 88 -15.41 6.18 -10.61
CA GLU A 88 -14.21 7.04 -10.66
C GLU A 88 -12.92 6.23 -10.81
N PHE A 89 -12.87 5.04 -10.22
CA PHE A 89 -11.65 4.22 -10.11
C PHE A 89 -11.84 2.77 -10.58
N GLY A 90 -13.02 2.40 -11.06
CA GLY A 90 -13.27 1.05 -11.56
C GLY A 90 -12.64 0.81 -12.93
N LEU A 91 -12.66 -0.46 -13.35
CA LEU A 91 -12.08 -0.92 -14.61
C LEU A 91 -12.61 -0.15 -15.84
N GLU A 92 -13.85 0.33 -15.79
CA GLU A 92 -14.46 1.18 -16.84
C GLU A 92 -13.78 2.55 -16.99
N SER A 93 -13.08 3.03 -15.95
CA SER A 93 -12.29 4.27 -16.03
C SER A 93 -10.93 4.07 -16.69
N LEU A 94 -10.43 2.83 -16.82
CA LEU A 94 -9.11 2.52 -17.40
C LEU A 94 -9.17 2.24 -18.91
N SER A 95 -10.34 1.91 -19.44
CA SER A 95 -10.55 1.61 -20.87
C SER A 95 -10.35 2.80 -21.83
N ILE A 96 -10.09 4.01 -21.32
CA ILE A 96 -9.81 5.20 -22.15
C ILE A 96 -8.30 5.37 -22.41
N ASP A 97 -7.42 4.82 -21.57
CA ASP A 97 -5.96 5.01 -21.68
C ASP A 97 -5.27 3.95 -22.56
N GLU A 98 -5.91 2.82 -22.86
CA GLU A 98 -5.31 1.73 -23.67
C GLU A 98 -5.27 2.04 -25.17
N GLU A 99 -6.14 2.94 -25.68
CA GLU A 99 -6.09 3.40 -27.08
C GLU A 99 -4.97 4.43 -27.37
N LEU A 100 -4.21 4.89 -26.36
CA LEU A 100 -3.14 5.88 -26.56
C LEU A 100 -1.78 5.25 -26.89
N PHE A 101 -1.63 3.94 -26.74
CA PHE A 101 -0.37 3.22 -26.99
C PHE A 101 -0.38 2.39 -28.29
N GLU A 102 -1.26 2.70 -29.25
CA GLU A 102 -1.16 2.14 -30.60
C GLU A 102 0.02 2.78 -31.35
N GLU A 103 1.14 2.04 -31.39
CA GLU A 103 2.13 1.87 -32.47
C GLU A 103 2.71 3.13 -33.14
N ASP A 104 3.91 3.55 -32.71
CA ASP A 104 4.95 4.08 -33.62
C ASP A 104 6.04 2.98 -33.76
N ASP A 105 5.70 1.92 -34.47
CA ASP A 105 6.68 1.01 -35.08
C ASP A 105 7.13 1.63 -36.41
N ASP A 106 8.13 2.52 -36.35
CA ASP A 106 8.90 2.94 -37.54
C ASP A 106 10.27 2.25 -37.52
N ASP A 107 10.35 1.15 -38.27
CA ASP A 107 11.56 0.43 -38.68
C ASP A 107 12.44 1.31 -39.58
N GLU A 108 13.69 1.68 -39.21
CA GLU A 108 14.75 1.99 -40.19
C GLU A 108 16.17 1.53 -39.73
N GLU A 109 16.56 0.40 -40.34
CA GLU A 109 17.87 -0.01 -40.88
C GLU A 109 19.08 -0.36 -39.98
N GLU A 110 19.42 -1.66 -40.02
CA GLU A 110 20.74 -2.22 -39.70
C GLU A 110 21.86 -1.63 -40.60
N GLU A 111 22.94 -1.12 -40.00
CA GLU A 111 24.28 -1.21 -40.61
C GLU A 111 25.20 -2.06 -39.73
N ASN A 112 25.41 -3.29 -40.21
CA ASN A 112 26.28 -4.31 -39.65
C ASN A 112 27.76 -4.08 -40.09
N ILE A 113 28.66 -4.34 -39.14
CA ILE A 113 29.97 -5.04 -39.30
C ILE A 113 31.24 -4.22 -39.63
N SER A 114 31.94 -3.96 -38.51
CA SER A 114 33.34 -4.32 -38.18
C SER A 114 34.50 -3.89 -39.09
N ASP A 115 35.27 -2.97 -38.52
CA ASP A 115 36.72 -2.84 -38.57
C ASP A 115 37.47 -4.20 -38.45
N SER A 116 38.27 -4.54 -39.45
CA SER A 116 39.58 -5.19 -39.29
C SER A 116 40.24 -5.48 -40.64
N SER A 117 41.43 -4.95 -40.86
CA SER A 117 42.55 -5.68 -41.48
C SER A 117 43.86 -4.98 -41.19
N GLY A 118 44.63 -5.53 -40.26
CA GLY A 118 46.06 -5.31 -40.16
C GLY A 118 46.82 -6.09 -41.24
N GLY A 119 47.94 -5.51 -41.67
CA GLY A 119 48.94 -6.09 -42.56
C GLY A 119 50.13 -5.14 -42.65
#